data_AF-A0A8T3XRL1-F1
#
_entry.id   AF-A0A8T3XRL1-F1
#
_cell.length_a   1.000
_cell.length_b   1.000
_cell.length_c   1.000
_cell.angle_alpha   90.00
_cell.angle_beta   90.00
_cell.angle_gamma   90.00
#
_symmetry.space_group_name_H-M   'P 1'
#
loop_
_entity.id
_entity.type
_entity.pdbx_description
1 polymer ?
#
loop_
_entity_poly.entity_id
_entity_poly.type
_entity_poly.pdbx_seq_one_letter_code
_entity_poly.pdbx_strand_id
1 'polypeptide(L)'
;MKRKINKKIMIEFILVVIGIVVIVYTFFNFSSLLILKNPKNNEITYNRYPEFEWSGSSDSYTITVSKNSNFENPIVNTTINISYYKINKKLDFGDYYWKVTENKNSNQRYRKFTIQSLIAIEYDEQGDIRNAGNTKISTKENIFATGAAILDVNQVLKRRLIGNITFEQNE
;
A
#
# COMPACT_ATOMS: atom_id res chain seq x y z
N MET A 1 -28.04 -16.41 60.44
CA MET A 1 -27.66 -14.99 60.31
C MET A 1 -27.73 -14.58 58.83
N LYS A 2 -28.84 -13.96 58.37
CA LYS A 2 -29.01 -13.56 56.95
C LYS A 2 -28.29 -12.24 56.70
N ARG A 3 -27.17 -12.27 55.97
CA ARG A 3 -26.39 -11.08 55.59
C ARG A 3 -27.18 -10.31 54.52
N LYS A 4 -27.80 -9.18 54.88
CA LYS A 4 -28.45 -8.28 53.90
C LYS A 4 -27.36 -7.65 53.04
N ILE A 5 -27.25 -8.08 51.80
CA ILE A 5 -26.36 -7.46 50.80
C ILE A 5 -26.86 -6.03 50.56
N ASN A 6 -25.94 -5.05 50.62
CA ASN A 6 -26.27 -3.66 50.36
C ASN A 6 -26.71 -3.51 48.90
N LYS A 7 -27.93 -3.01 48.67
CA LYS A 7 -28.49 -2.82 47.33
C LYS A 7 -27.59 -1.98 46.42
N LYS A 8 -26.84 -1.01 46.98
CA LYS A 8 -25.87 -0.20 46.22
C LYS A 8 -24.71 -1.04 45.68
N ILE A 9 -24.12 -1.88 46.52
CA ILE A 9 -23.03 -2.81 46.15
C ILE A 9 -23.53 -3.82 45.11
N MET A 10 -24.79 -4.27 45.23
CA MET A 10 -25.42 -5.16 44.26
C MET A 10 -25.59 -4.50 42.89
N ILE A 11 -26.01 -3.23 42.83
CA ILE A 11 -26.15 -2.47 41.57
C ILE A 11 -24.79 -2.22 40.92
N GLU A 12 -23.78 -1.79 41.69
CA GLU A 12 -22.42 -1.58 41.18
C GLU A 12 -21.83 -2.86 40.60
N PHE A 13 -22.03 -4.00 41.27
CA PHE A 13 -21.60 -5.30 40.75
C PHE A 13 -22.31 -5.68 39.45
N ILE A 14 -23.63 -5.47 39.36
CA ILE A 14 -24.40 -5.73 38.13
C ILE A 14 -23.88 -4.85 36.98
N LEU A 15 -23.60 -3.57 37.21
CA LEU A 15 -23.08 -2.66 36.18
C LEU A 15 -21.69 -3.09 35.69
N VAL A 16 -20.81 -3.53 36.59
CA VAL A 16 -19.49 -4.08 36.22
C VAL A 16 -19.64 -5.35 35.38
N VAL A 17 -20.52 -6.26 35.78
CA VAL A 17 -20.78 -7.51 35.03
C VAL A 17 -21.35 -7.20 33.64
N ILE A 18 -22.32 -6.28 33.54
CA ILE A 18 -22.86 -5.85 32.24
C ILE A 18 -21.75 -5.24 31.38
N GLY A 19 -20.90 -4.37 31.95
CA GLY A 19 -19.76 -3.78 31.23
C GLY A 19 -18.81 -4.84 30.69
N ILE A 20 -18.46 -5.84 31.50
CA ILE A 20 -17.63 -6.98 31.08
C ILE A 20 -18.31 -7.78 29.96
N VAL A 21 -19.61 -8.08 30.09
CA VAL A 21 -20.37 -8.79 29.04
C VAL A 21 -20.39 -8.01 27.73
N VAL A 22 -20.57 -6.68 27.77
CA VAL A 22 -20.53 -5.82 26.59
C VAL A 22 -19.13 -5.79 25.97
N ILE A 23 -18.07 -5.72 26.77
CA ILE A 23 -16.68 -5.77 26.28
C ILE A 23 -16.40 -7.13 25.63
N VAL A 24 -16.79 -8.22 26.27
CA VAL A 24 -16.62 -9.58 25.75
C VAL A 24 -17.40 -9.76 24.44
N TYR A 25 -18.65 -9.31 24.40
CA TYR A 25 -19.47 -9.35 23.19
C TYR A 25 -18.84 -8.52 22.05
N THR A 26 -18.42 -7.29 22.32
CA THR A 26 -17.80 -6.44 21.29
C THR A 26 -16.47 -7.01 20.81
N PHE A 27 -15.67 -7.63 21.70
CA PHE A 27 -14.42 -8.30 21.34
C PHE A 27 -14.64 -9.54 20.45
N PHE A 28 -15.61 -10.40 20.79
CA PHE A 28 -15.95 -11.56 19.95
C PHE A 28 -16.51 -11.14 18.59
N ASN A 29 -17.29 -10.07 18.53
CA ASN A 29 -17.80 -9.52 17.27
C ASN A 29 -16.74 -8.75 16.47
N PHE A 30 -15.65 -8.29 17.08
CA PHE A 30 -14.55 -7.63 16.37
C PHE A 30 -13.76 -8.62 15.49
N SER A 31 -13.75 -9.91 15.85
CA SER A 31 -13.00 -10.96 15.15
C SER A 31 -13.65 -11.47 13.85
N SER A 32 -14.81 -10.92 13.45
CA SER A 32 -15.56 -11.35 12.25
C SER A 32 -15.54 -10.34 11.10
N LEU A 33 -14.83 -9.22 11.24
CA LEU A 33 -14.79 -8.16 10.25
C LEU A 33 -13.64 -8.34 9.25
N LEU A 34 -13.96 -8.24 7.96
CA LEU A 34 -12.96 -8.10 6.90
C LEU A 34 -12.22 -6.77 7.06
N ILE A 35 -10.91 -6.84 7.30
CA ILE A 35 -10.01 -5.69 7.49
C ILE A 35 -8.84 -5.80 6.53
N LEU A 36 -8.63 -4.73 5.75
CA LEU A 36 -7.49 -4.60 4.84
C LEU A 36 -6.34 -3.91 5.57
N LYS A 37 -5.19 -4.59 5.70
CA LYS A 37 -4.05 -4.16 6.51
C LYS A 37 -2.97 -3.48 5.68
N ASN A 38 -2.55 -4.12 4.59
CA ASN A 38 -1.49 -3.62 3.72
C ASN A 38 -1.83 -3.91 2.25
N PRO A 39 -1.56 -2.98 1.30
CA PRO A 39 -1.26 -1.56 1.52
C PRO A 39 -2.41 -0.81 2.22
N LYS A 40 -2.09 0.16 3.07
CA LYS A 40 -3.07 1.00 3.79
C LYS A 40 -3.85 1.90 2.82
N ASN A 41 -4.98 2.44 3.27
CA ASN A 41 -5.76 3.37 2.46
C ASN A 41 -4.95 4.63 2.14
N ASN A 42 -4.87 4.98 0.86
CA ASN A 42 -4.09 6.09 0.33
C ASN A 42 -2.59 6.01 0.68
N GLU A 43 -2.07 4.81 0.91
CA GLU A 43 -0.63 4.63 1.12
C GLU A 43 0.15 5.00 -0.14
N ILE A 44 1.26 5.70 0.04
CA ILE A 44 2.28 5.89 -1.00
C ILE A 44 3.38 4.87 -0.72
N THR A 45 3.69 4.04 -1.72
CA THR A 45 4.77 3.06 -1.66
C THR A 45 5.70 3.20 -2.85
N TYR A 46 6.94 2.76 -2.67
CA TYR A 46 7.95 2.68 -3.73
C TYR A 46 8.18 1.24 -4.19
N ASN A 47 7.53 0.28 -3.54
CA ASN A 47 7.63 -1.13 -3.88
C ASN A 47 6.73 -1.46 -5.09
N ARG A 48 7.35 -1.82 -6.21
CA ARG A 48 6.66 -2.24 -7.45
C ARG A 48 6.18 -3.70 -7.43
N TYR A 49 6.41 -4.43 -6.32
CA TYR A 49 5.90 -5.76 -6.01
C TYR A 49 5.14 -5.74 -4.69
N PRO A 50 3.99 -5.05 -4.61
CA PRO A 50 3.27 -4.88 -3.35
C PRO A 50 2.79 -6.23 -2.80
N GLU A 51 2.77 -6.28 -1.48
CA GLU A 51 2.25 -7.40 -0.70
C GLU A 51 0.94 -6.98 -0.06
N PHE A 52 -0.08 -7.81 -0.24
CA PHE A 52 -1.43 -7.57 0.21
C PHE A 52 -1.72 -8.42 1.43
N GLU A 53 -2.15 -7.78 2.50
CA GLU A 53 -2.46 -8.42 3.77
C GLU A 53 -3.84 -8.00 4.26
N TRP A 54 -4.61 -8.97 4.74
CA TRP A 54 -5.91 -8.73 5.34
C TRP A 54 -6.17 -9.68 6.50
N SER A 55 -7.30 -9.47 7.18
CA SER A 55 -7.89 -10.44 8.09
C SER A 55 -9.39 -10.52 7.82
N GLY A 56 -9.96 -11.70 7.96
CA GLY A 56 -11.37 -11.97 7.78
C GLY A 56 -11.75 -13.30 8.42
N SER A 57 -13.01 -13.68 8.27
CA SER A 57 -13.59 -14.89 8.86
C SER A 57 -14.01 -15.95 7.82
N SER A 58 -13.61 -15.75 6.57
CA SER A 58 -13.87 -16.66 5.45
C SER A 58 -12.75 -17.67 5.26
N ASP A 59 -13.09 -18.87 4.80
CA ASP A 59 -12.13 -19.93 4.46
C ASP A 59 -11.42 -19.66 3.12
N SER A 60 -12.04 -18.84 2.27
CA SER A 60 -11.47 -18.38 1.01
C SER A 60 -11.83 -16.93 0.71
N TYR A 61 -10.94 -16.29 -0.04
CA TYR A 61 -11.01 -14.89 -0.41
C TYR A 61 -10.76 -14.74 -1.90
N THR A 62 -11.47 -13.83 -2.54
CA THR A 62 -11.15 -13.37 -3.89
C THR A 62 -10.45 -12.01 -3.79
N ILE A 63 -9.19 -11.95 -4.21
CA ILE A 63 -8.44 -10.70 -4.32
C ILE A 63 -8.53 -10.16 -5.74
N THR A 64 -8.90 -8.89 -5.86
CA THR A 64 -8.94 -8.16 -7.12
C THR A 64 -8.06 -6.92 -7.02
N VAL A 65 -7.11 -6.73 -7.94
CA VAL A 65 -6.27 -5.53 -8.03
C VAL A 65 -6.47 -4.91 -9.42
N SER A 66 -6.69 -3.60 -9.50
CA SER A 66 -6.90 -2.89 -10.76
C SER A 66 -6.34 -1.46 -10.70
N LYS A 67 -6.05 -0.87 -11.86
CA LYS A 67 -5.84 0.59 -11.99
C LYS A 67 -7.16 1.37 -12.00
N ASN A 68 -8.28 0.70 -12.28
CA ASN A 68 -9.60 1.33 -12.34
C ASN A 68 -10.37 1.17 -11.03
N SER A 69 -10.98 2.25 -10.54
CA SER A 69 -11.77 2.25 -9.30
C SER A 69 -13.04 1.40 -9.36
N ASN A 70 -13.55 1.15 -10.57
CA ASN A 70 -14.67 0.25 -10.83
C ASN A 70 -14.26 -1.24 -10.93
N PHE A 71 -12.96 -1.55 -10.82
CA PHE A 71 -12.39 -2.89 -10.98
C PHE A 71 -12.58 -3.53 -12.36
N GLU A 72 -12.86 -2.75 -13.41
CA GLU A 72 -12.84 -3.25 -14.78
C GLU A 72 -11.41 -3.63 -15.20
N ASN A 73 -11.31 -4.69 -15.99
CA ASN A 73 -10.06 -5.24 -16.52
C ASN A 73 -8.97 -5.40 -15.45
N PRO A 74 -9.21 -6.23 -14.42
CA PRO A 74 -8.32 -6.31 -13.28
C PRO A 74 -6.96 -6.92 -13.66
N ILE A 75 -5.93 -6.40 -13.00
CA ILE A 75 -4.54 -6.83 -13.08
C ILE A 75 -4.34 -8.17 -12.37
N VAL A 76 -5.07 -8.36 -11.27
CA VAL A 76 -5.16 -9.59 -10.48
C VAL A 76 -6.63 -9.84 -10.21
N ASN A 77 -7.09 -11.07 -10.43
CA ASN A 77 -8.39 -11.54 -9.98
C ASN A 77 -8.28 -13.03 -9.69
N THR A 78 -8.10 -13.40 -8.43
CA THR A 78 -7.83 -14.80 -8.04
C THR A 78 -8.41 -15.13 -6.68
N THR A 79 -8.74 -16.40 -6.49
CA THR A 79 -9.28 -16.93 -5.24
C THR A 79 -8.21 -17.71 -4.50
N ILE A 80 -8.03 -17.43 -3.21
CA ILE A 80 -7.02 -18.05 -2.35
C ILE A 80 -7.59 -18.36 -0.96
N ASN A 81 -6.96 -19.30 -0.26
CA ASN A 81 -7.39 -19.77 1.08
C ASN A 81 -6.50 -19.25 2.21
N ILE A 82 -5.73 -18.18 1.94
CA ILE A 82 -4.87 -17.51 2.90
C ILE A 82 -5.15 -16.01 2.86
N SER A 83 -4.82 -15.30 3.93
CA SER A 83 -5.08 -13.85 4.05
C SER A 83 -3.90 -12.97 3.61
N TYR A 84 -3.19 -13.44 2.58
CA TYR A 84 -1.97 -12.82 2.06
C TYR A 84 -1.85 -13.06 0.55
N TYR A 85 -1.41 -12.06 -0.20
CA TYR A 85 -1.07 -12.21 -1.62
C TYR A 85 0.11 -11.32 -1.99
N LYS A 86 1.10 -11.91 -2.66
CA LYS A 86 2.22 -11.16 -3.23
C LYS A 86 2.07 -11.07 -4.74
N ILE A 87 2.15 -9.86 -5.27
CA ILE A 87 2.18 -9.66 -6.72
C ILE A 87 3.47 -10.24 -7.29
N ASN A 88 3.33 -11.06 -8.34
CA ASN A 88 4.44 -11.73 -9.02
C ASN A 88 4.96 -10.98 -10.26
N LYS A 89 4.34 -9.85 -10.62
CA LYS A 89 4.74 -9.01 -11.76
C LYS A 89 5.03 -7.59 -11.31
N LYS A 90 6.04 -6.98 -11.91
CA LYS A 90 6.36 -5.58 -11.69
C LYS A 90 5.16 -4.70 -12.07
N LEU A 91 4.66 -3.90 -11.14
CA LEU A 91 3.64 -2.90 -11.42
C LEU A 91 4.27 -1.58 -11.85
N ASP A 92 3.61 -0.86 -12.76
CA ASP A 92 3.98 0.50 -13.13
C ASP A 92 3.71 1.48 -11.99
N PHE A 93 4.28 2.67 -12.09
CA PHE A 93 3.91 3.79 -11.22
C PHE A 93 2.47 4.23 -11.48
N GLY A 94 1.82 4.73 -10.43
CA GLY A 94 0.46 5.26 -10.51
C GLY A 94 -0.45 4.77 -9.39
N ASP A 95 -1.74 5.08 -9.55
CA ASP A 95 -2.79 4.72 -8.60
C ASP A 95 -3.32 3.30 -8.85
N TYR A 96 -3.54 2.59 -7.77
CA TYR A 96 -4.08 1.24 -7.77
C TYR A 96 -5.19 1.10 -6.73
N TYR A 97 -6.15 0.25 -7.06
CA TYR A 97 -7.25 -0.14 -6.23
C TYR A 97 -7.14 -1.64 -5.99
N TRP A 98 -7.29 -2.05 -4.74
CA TRP A 98 -7.34 -3.46 -4.39
C TRP A 98 -8.54 -3.73 -3.52
N LYS A 99 -9.17 -4.88 -3.78
CA LYS A 99 -10.38 -5.35 -3.14
C LYS A 99 -10.19 -6.78 -2.71
N VAL A 100 -10.72 -7.09 -1.53
CA VAL A 100 -10.87 -8.47 -1.07
C VAL A 100 -12.36 -8.72 -0.88
N THR A 101 -12.83 -9.86 -1.37
CA THR A 101 -14.17 -10.38 -1.15
C THR A 101 -14.07 -11.69 -0.37
N GLU A 102 -14.77 -11.77 0.76
CA GLU A 102 -14.98 -13.02 1.49
C GLU A 102 -15.99 -13.89 0.72
N ASN A 103 -15.58 -15.06 0.24
CA ASN A 103 -16.45 -15.88 -0.60
C ASN A 103 -17.63 -16.51 0.16
N LYS A 104 -17.50 -16.68 1.48
CA LYS A 104 -18.55 -17.30 2.32
C LYS A 104 -19.77 -16.41 2.52
N ASN A 105 -19.56 -15.12 2.72
CA ASN A 105 -20.60 -14.16 3.12
C ASN A 105 -20.70 -12.95 2.16
N SER A 106 -19.90 -12.94 1.09
CA SER A 106 -19.83 -11.87 0.09
C SER A 106 -19.47 -10.50 0.64
N ASN A 107 -18.91 -10.42 1.86
CA ASN A 107 -18.39 -9.17 2.39
C ASN A 107 -17.21 -8.71 1.55
N GLN A 108 -17.19 -7.42 1.22
CA GLN A 108 -16.12 -6.84 0.42
C GLN A 108 -15.60 -5.56 1.04
N ARG A 109 -14.28 -5.37 0.93
CA ARG A 109 -13.60 -4.13 1.27
C ARG A 109 -12.59 -3.81 0.19
N TYR A 110 -12.41 -2.53 -0.07
CA TYR A 110 -11.38 -2.06 -0.97
C TYR A 110 -10.61 -0.88 -0.39
N ARG A 111 -9.43 -0.65 -0.96
CA ARG A 111 -8.49 0.40 -0.60
C ARG A 111 -7.80 0.90 -1.86
N LYS A 112 -7.36 2.16 -1.81
CA LYS A 112 -6.49 2.76 -2.82
C LYS A 112 -5.05 2.80 -2.27
N PHE A 113 -4.06 2.63 -3.12
CA PHE A 113 -2.66 2.96 -2.84
C PHE A 113 -2.01 3.51 -4.11
N THR A 114 -0.88 4.20 -3.96
CA THR A 114 -0.14 4.82 -5.05
C THR A 114 1.28 4.29 -5.04
N ILE A 115 1.72 3.78 -6.19
CA ILE A 115 3.13 3.45 -6.40
C ILE A 115 3.80 4.70 -6.97
N GLN A 116 4.66 5.31 -6.17
CA GLN A 116 5.50 6.43 -6.60
C GLN A 116 6.93 5.95 -6.85
N SER A 117 7.69 6.77 -7.56
CA SER A 117 9.12 6.61 -7.71
C SER A 117 9.85 7.58 -6.78
N LEU A 118 10.91 7.17 -6.08
CA LEU A 118 11.77 8.12 -5.35
C LEU A 118 12.59 8.97 -6.34
N ILE A 119 13.18 8.30 -7.34
CA ILE A 119 13.85 8.72 -8.59
C ILE A 119 14.15 7.36 -9.24
N ALA A 120 13.66 7.07 -10.44
CA ALA A 120 13.93 5.79 -11.10
C ALA A 120 14.72 6.04 -12.37
N ILE A 121 15.91 5.47 -12.43
CA ILE A 121 16.76 5.45 -13.61
C ILE A 121 16.66 4.05 -14.20
N GLU A 122 16.23 3.94 -15.45
CA GLU A 122 16.26 2.70 -16.21
C GLU A 122 17.11 2.93 -17.48
N TYR A 123 17.79 1.87 -17.93
CA TYR A 123 18.41 1.83 -19.25
C TYR A 123 17.34 1.45 -20.28
N ASP A 124 17.29 2.15 -21.42
CA ASP A 124 16.46 1.71 -22.53
C ASP A 124 17.11 0.56 -23.34
N GLU A 125 16.43 0.12 -24.40
CA GLU A 125 16.90 -0.97 -25.25
C GLU A 125 18.19 -0.64 -26.01
N GLN A 126 18.56 0.65 -26.07
CA GLN A 126 19.75 1.19 -26.69
C GLN A 126 20.87 1.45 -25.66
N GLY A 127 20.58 1.32 -24.36
CA GLY A 127 21.53 1.52 -23.27
C GLY A 127 21.58 2.94 -22.71
N ASP A 128 20.65 3.83 -23.08
CA ASP A 128 20.60 5.20 -22.58
C ASP A 128 19.85 5.31 -21.24
N ILE A 129 20.28 6.25 -20.40
CA ILE A 129 19.69 6.52 -19.08
C ILE A 129 18.45 7.41 -19.22
N ARG A 130 17.28 6.92 -18.78
CA ARG A 130 16.03 7.70 -18.73
C ARG A 130 15.40 7.73 -17.32
N ASN A 131 14.73 8.84 -16.99
CA ASN A 131 13.86 8.90 -15.80
C ASN A 131 12.60 8.08 -16.08
N ALA A 132 12.50 6.93 -15.43
CA ALA A 132 11.32 6.08 -15.45
C ALA A 132 10.33 6.43 -14.32
N GLY A 133 10.65 7.41 -13.46
CA GLY A 133 9.86 7.79 -12.29
C GLY A 133 8.82 8.88 -12.56
N ASN A 134 7.84 9.00 -11.65
CA ASN A 134 6.80 10.03 -11.65
C ASN A 134 7.02 11.17 -10.63
N THR A 135 8.15 11.16 -9.90
CA THR A 135 8.49 12.25 -8.97
C THR A 135 9.11 13.41 -9.72
N LYS A 136 8.49 14.58 -9.55
CA LYS A 136 8.97 15.86 -10.08
C LYS A 136 10.25 16.23 -9.35
N ILE A 137 11.37 16.29 -10.06
CA ILE A 137 12.63 16.77 -9.48
C ILE A 137 12.54 18.30 -9.50
N SER A 138 12.56 18.94 -8.33
CA SER A 138 12.70 20.40 -8.22
C SER A 138 14.08 20.77 -7.69
N THR A 139 14.69 21.79 -8.29
CA THR A 139 15.86 22.47 -7.74
C THR A 139 15.39 23.71 -6.99
N LYS A 140 16.22 24.24 -6.07
CA LYS A 140 15.92 25.42 -5.21
C LYS A 140 15.49 26.70 -5.98
N GLU A 141 15.52 26.72 -7.31
CA GLU A 141 15.17 27.87 -8.16
C GLU A 141 13.86 27.68 -8.96
N ASN A 142 12.87 26.92 -8.45
CA ASN A 142 11.59 26.70 -9.17
C ASN A 142 11.75 26.03 -10.55
N ILE A 143 12.82 25.27 -10.78
CA ILE A 143 12.93 24.46 -12.00
C ILE A 143 12.14 23.18 -11.78
N PHE A 144 11.08 23.03 -12.56
CA PHE A 144 10.16 21.90 -12.52
C PHE A 144 10.60 20.86 -13.55
N ALA A 145 11.36 19.83 -13.17
CA ALA A 145 11.64 18.72 -14.07
C ALA A 145 10.54 17.65 -13.93
N THR A 146 9.66 17.59 -14.92
CA THR A 146 8.72 16.46 -15.14
C THR A 146 9.16 15.72 -16.39
N GLY A 147 9.82 14.57 -16.23
CA GLY A 147 10.34 13.74 -17.34
C GLY A 147 11.78 13.27 -17.12
N ALA A 148 12.31 12.51 -18.09
CA ALA A 148 13.73 12.13 -18.21
C ALA A 148 14.63 13.34 -17.94
N ALA A 149 15.27 13.37 -16.78
CA ALA A 149 16.44 14.22 -16.58
C ALA A 149 17.57 13.59 -17.39
N ILE A 150 17.64 13.91 -18.67
CA ILE A 150 18.87 13.78 -19.44
C ILE A 150 19.79 14.84 -18.84
N LEU A 151 20.75 14.40 -18.03
CA LEU A 151 21.93 15.22 -17.78
C LEU A 151 22.69 15.23 -19.10
N ASP A 152 22.38 16.22 -19.93
CA ASP A 152 23.21 16.54 -21.07
C ASP A 152 24.58 16.92 -20.51
N VAL A 153 25.58 16.08 -20.81
CA VAL A 153 26.98 16.31 -20.42
C VAL A 153 27.52 17.61 -21.07
N ASN A 154 26.76 18.23 -21.98
CA ASN A 154 27.03 19.56 -22.54
C ASN A 154 26.40 20.74 -21.78
N GLN A 155 25.62 20.54 -20.71
CA GLN A 155 25.25 21.67 -19.84
C GLN A 155 26.29 21.88 -18.72
N VAL A 156 26.97 23.03 -18.82
CA VAL A 156 28.00 23.46 -17.87
C VAL A 156 27.41 23.65 -16.48
N LEU A 157 27.84 22.80 -15.54
CA LEU A 157 27.79 23.11 -14.11
C LEU A 157 28.59 24.41 -13.87
N LYS A 158 27.96 25.47 -13.35
CA LYS A 158 28.65 26.73 -12.96
C LYS A 158 29.60 26.56 -11.76
N ARG A 159 30.00 25.33 -11.42
CA ARG A 159 30.93 25.00 -10.35
C ARG A 159 32.02 24.09 -10.90
N ARG A 160 33.26 24.43 -10.55
CA ARG A 160 34.48 23.88 -11.15
C ARG A 160 34.66 22.40 -10.76
N LEU A 161 34.63 21.51 -11.73
CA LEU A 161 35.18 20.15 -11.60
C LEU A 161 36.68 20.25 -11.86
N ILE A 162 37.52 19.82 -10.91
CA ILE A 162 38.98 19.79 -11.08
C ILE A 162 39.40 18.32 -11.20
N GLY A 163 39.74 17.90 -12.41
CA GLY A 163 40.22 16.54 -12.74
C GLY A 163 40.35 16.36 -14.26
N ASN A 164 41.33 15.56 -14.71
CA ASN A 164 41.50 15.27 -16.14
C ASN A 164 40.51 14.19 -16.58
N ILE A 165 39.79 14.44 -17.68
CA ILE A 165 38.89 13.50 -18.34
C ILE A 165 39.58 13.04 -19.64
N THR A 166 39.74 11.74 -19.82
CA THR A 166 40.26 11.13 -21.07
C THR A 166 39.24 10.12 -21.57
N PHE A 167 39.00 10.13 -22.88
CA PHE A 167 38.09 9.22 -23.58
C PHE A 167 38.93 8.33 -24.49
N GLU A 168 38.96 7.02 -24.23
CA GLU A 168 39.51 6.03 -25.15
C GLU A 168 38.36 5.37 -25.92
N GLN A 169 38.35 5.54 -27.25
CA GLN A 169 37.55 4.72 -28.16
C GLN A 169 38.44 3.55 -28.60
N ASN A 170 38.03 2.32 -28.28
CA ASN A 170 38.57 1.14 -28.94
C ASN A 170 37.68 0.84 -30.15
N GLU A 171 38.27 0.83 -31.35
CA GLU A 171 37.66 0.30 -32.59
C GLU A 171 37.38 -1.20 -32.50
#